data_AF-A0A6N2DAB2-F1
#
_entry.id   AF-A0A6N2DAB2-F1
#
_cell.length_a   1.000
_cell.length_b   1.000
_cell.length_c   1.000
_cell.angle_alpha   90.00
_cell.angle_beta   90.00
_cell.angle_gamma   90.00
#
_symmetry.space_group_name_H-M   'P 1'
#
loop_
_entity.id
_entity.type
_entity.pdbx_description
1 polymer ?
#
loop_
_entity_poly.entity_id
_entity_poly.type
_entity_poly.pdbx_seq_one_letter_code
_entity_poly.pdbx_strand_id
1 'polypeptide(L)'
;MYRKAIATFATTLVIVASVGTAASAQDDVDTAFFDFDDMLIDGDLLRPDGMQASTRQSATFESLLNIRRSFLPEIGEAAQEEGLR
;
A
#
# COMPACT_ATOMS: atom_id res chain seq x y z
N MET A 1 40.97 48.20 48.08
CA MET A 1 40.31 47.83 46.81
C MET A 1 40.55 46.39 46.37
N TYR A 2 41.74 45.81 46.59
CA TYR A 2 42.12 44.45 46.14
C TYR A 2 41.27 43.28 46.70
N ARG A 3 40.71 43.39 47.91
CA ARG A 3 39.87 42.33 48.52
C ARG A 3 38.57 42.08 47.77
N LYS A 4 37.99 43.13 47.16
CA LYS A 4 36.76 43.02 46.36
C LYS A 4 37.06 42.42 44.98
N ALA A 5 38.22 42.74 44.39
CA ALA A 5 38.67 42.22 43.10
C ALA A 5 38.98 40.72 43.14
N ILE A 6 39.57 40.23 44.25
CA ILE A 6 39.82 38.80 44.48
C ILE A 6 38.50 38.04 44.66
N ALA A 7 37.54 38.63 45.40
CA ALA A 7 36.23 38.03 45.61
C ALA A 7 35.44 37.92 44.30
N THR A 8 35.49 38.93 43.43
CA THR A 8 34.82 38.90 42.12
C THR A 8 35.48 37.92 41.15
N PHE A 9 36.81 37.77 41.20
CA PHE A 9 37.53 36.81 40.36
C PHE A 9 37.26 35.36 40.78
N ALA A 10 37.16 35.10 42.10
CA ALA A 10 36.80 33.80 42.64
C ALA A 10 35.35 33.40 42.28
N THR A 11 34.40 34.33 42.31
CA THR A 11 33.02 34.03 41.90
C THR A 11 32.89 33.78 40.41
N THR A 12 33.66 34.45 39.56
CA THR A 12 33.67 34.14 38.11
C THR A 12 34.31 32.80 37.79
N LEU A 13 35.31 32.37 38.56
CA LEU A 13 35.94 31.04 38.40
C LEU A 13 34.96 29.90 38.73
N VAL A 14 34.10 30.11 39.73
CA VAL A 14 33.08 29.12 40.13
C VAL A 14 31.97 28.97 39.07
N ILE A 15 31.62 30.05 38.36
CA ILE A 15 30.57 30.01 37.32
C ILE A 15 31.05 29.28 36.05
N VAL A 16 32.35 29.30 35.75
CA VAL A 16 32.91 28.57 34.59
C VAL A 16 33.02 27.06 34.85
N ALA A 17 33.17 26.64 36.11
CA ALA A 17 33.24 25.21 36.48
C ALA A 17 31.90 24.46 36.34
N SER A 18 30.77 25.17 36.20
CA SER A 18 29.45 24.57 36.00
C SER A 18 29.11 24.22 34.53
N VAL A 19 29.97 24.56 33.56
CA VAL A 19 29.74 24.24 32.13
C VAL A 19 30.39 22.89 31.81
N GLY A 20 29.82 21.79 32.29
CA GLY A 20 30.45 20.49 32.10
C GLY A 20 29.69 19.31 32.68
N THR A 21 28.42 19.14 32.34
CA THR A 21 27.78 17.82 32.40
C THR A 21 27.01 17.61 31.10
N ALA A 22 27.69 17.05 30.10
CA ALA A 22 27.01 16.44 28.97
C ALA A 22 26.32 15.17 29.51
N ALA A 23 25.04 15.28 29.83
CA ALA A 23 24.22 14.13 30.16
C ALA A 23 24.05 13.29 28.89
N SER A 24 24.67 12.11 28.87
CA SER A 24 24.38 11.10 27.86
C SER A 24 22.96 10.60 28.10
N ALA A 25 22.06 10.80 27.14
CA ALA A 25 20.75 10.16 27.18
C ALA A 25 20.97 8.65 27.04
N GLN A 26 20.88 7.94 28.16
CA GLN A 26 20.70 6.49 28.16
C GLN A 26 19.27 6.25 27.71
N ASP A 27 19.11 5.98 26.42
CA ASP A 27 17.84 5.53 25.85
C ASP A 27 17.69 4.05 26.28
N ASP A 28 17.26 3.86 27.53
CA ASP A 28 16.78 2.56 27.99
C ASP A 28 15.49 2.29 27.22
N VAL A 29 15.62 1.51 26.14
CA VAL A 29 14.49 1.08 25.33
C VAL A 29 13.69 0.07 26.15
N ASP A 30 12.70 0.56 26.88
CA ASP A 30 11.73 -0.27 27.60
C ASP A 30 10.97 -1.14 26.59
N THR A 31 11.39 -2.39 26.48
CA THR A 31 10.76 -3.36 25.59
C THR A 31 9.59 -4.00 26.33
N ALA A 32 8.37 -3.51 26.09
CA ALA A 32 7.16 -4.07 26.69
C ALA A 32 6.83 -5.41 26.03
N PHE A 33 7.06 -6.51 26.74
CA PHE A 33 6.59 -7.84 26.36
C PHE A 33 5.19 -8.06 26.92
N PHE A 34 4.21 -8.10 26.03
CA PHE A 34 2.83 -8.41 26.38
C PHE A 34 2.63 -9.92 26.32
N ASP A 35 2.17 -10.49 27.43
CA ASP A 35 1.75 -11.88 27.53
C ASP A 35 0.26 -12.01 27.18
N PHE A 36 -0.05 -12.87 26.21
CA PHE A 36 -1.42 -13.08 25.71
C PHE A 36 -2.07 -14.33 26.28
N ASP A 37 -1.35 -15.11 27.10
CA ASP A 37 -1.83 -16.40 27.59
C ASP A 37 -3.10 -16.26 28.47
N ASP A 38 -3.24 -15.15 29.18
CA ASP A 38 -4.40 -14.86 30.05
C ASP A 38 -5.47 -13.97 29.39
N MET A 39 -5.29 -13.57 28.13
CA MET A 39 -6.27 -12.78 27.39
C MET A 39 -7.21 -13.71 26.61
N LEU A 40 -8.28 -14.15 27.28
CA LEU A 40 -9.39 -14.78 26.59
C LEU A 40 -10.10 -13.72 25.73
N ILE A 41 -9.85 -13.76 24.43
CA ILE A 41 -10.56 -12.92 23.46
C ILE A 41 -11.96 -13.52 23.29
N ASP A 42 -12.92 -13.04 24.08
CA ASP A 42 -14.32 -13.36 23.92
C ASP A 42 -14.86 -12.67 22.66
N GLY A 43 -14.93 -13.42 21.56
CA GLY A 43 -15.47 -12.96 20.30
C GLY A 43 -16.07 -14.10 19.50
N ASP A 44 -17.25 -13.88 18.94
CA ASP A 44 -17.85 -14.84 18.04
C ASP A 44 -17.06 -14.87 16.73
N LEU A 45 -16.70 -16.08 16.29
CA LEU A 45 -16.04 -16.28 15.00
C LEU A 45 -17.05 -16.07 13.86
N LEU A 46 -17.20 -14.82 13.41
CA LEU A 46 -17.97 -14.49 12.22
C LEU A 46 -17.22 -15.00 10.98
N ARG A 47 -17.65 -16.14 10.44
CA ARG A 47 -17.24 -16.54 9.10
C ARG A 47 -17.82 -15.52 8.12
N PRO A 48 -16.99 -14.85 7.30
CA PRO A 48 -17.53 -14.01 6.25
C PRO A 48 -18.37 -14.90 5.32
N ASP A 49 -19.61 -14.50 5.08
CA ASP A 49 -20.42 -15.09 4.02
C ASP A 49 -19.74 -14.76 2.70
N GLY A 50 -18.92 -15.69 2.22
CA GLY A 50 -18.20 -15.54 0.96
C GLY A 50 -19.21 -15.31 -0.15
N MET A 51 -19.08 -14.20 -0.88
CA MET A 51 -19.83 -13.99 -2.11
C MET A 51 -19.40 -15.04 -3.13
N GLN A 52 -20.26 -16.01 -3.43
CA GLN A 52 -20.09 -16.88 -4.59
C GLN A 52 -20.30 -16.04 -5.86
N ALA A 53 -19.24 -15.41 -6.34
CA ALA A 53 -19.22 -14.81 -7.67
C ALA A 53 -19.28 -15.96 -8.70
N SER A 54 -20.48 -16.35 -9.11
CA SER A 54 -20.64 -17.38 -10.13
C SER A 54 -19.94 -16.94 -11.40
N THR A 55 -19.08 -17.84 -11.86
CA THR A 55 -18.05 -17.63 -12.86
C THR A 55 -18.63 -17.31 -14.24
N ARG A 56 -17.95 -16.39 -14.94
CA ARG A 56 -17.92 -16.20 -16.40
C ARG A 56 -19.28 -16.08 -17.07
N GLN A 57 -19.69 -14.83 -17.22
CA GLN A 57 -20.60 -14.46 -18.30
C GLN A 57 -19.98 -14.94 -19.62
N SER A 58 -20.65 -15.87 -20.30
CA SER A 58 -20.22 -16.35 -21.61
C SER A 58 -20.20 -15.15 -22.54
N ALA A 59 -19.01 -14.78 -23.03
CA ALA A 59 -18.86 -13.68 -23.97
C ALA A 59 -19.39 -14.16 -25.35
N THR A 60 -20.52 -13.62 -25.77
CA THR A 60 -21.03 -13.83 -27.13
C THR A 60 -20.27 -12.90 -28.07
N PHE A 61 -19.35 -13.46 -28.86
CA PHE A 61 -18.67 -12.71 -29.91
C PHE A 61 -19.50 -12.76 -31.19
N GLU A 62 -20.07 -11.64 -31.59
CA GLU A 62 -20.67 -11.49 -32.91
C GLU A 62 -19.57 -11.27 -33.95
N SER A 63 -19.69 -11.93 -35.11
CA SER A 63 -18.78 -11.70 -36.23
C SER A 63 -18.92 -10.26 -36.71
N LEU A 64 -17.84 -9.47 -36.62
CA LEU A 64 -17.81 -8.11 -37.16
C LEU A 64 -17.88 -8.07 -38.69
N LEU A 65 -17.63 -9.22 -39.34
CA LEU A 65 -17.68 -9.34 -40.78
C LEU A 65 -19.13 -9.50 -41.23
N ASN A 66 -19.85 -8.39 -41.34
CA ASN A 66 -21.18 -8.33 -41.94
C ASN A 66 -21.04 -8.30 -43.48
N ILE A 67 -20.77 -9.48 -44.07
CA ILE A 67 -20.63 -9.59 -45.53
C ILE A 67 -22.01 -9.36 -46.16
N ARG A 68 -22.10 -8.31 -46.99
CA ARG A 68 -23.31 -7.97 -47.76
C ARG A 68 -23.69 -9.12 -48.70
N ARG A 69 -24.78 -9.83 -48.43
CA ARG A 69 -25.23 -10.98 -49.25
C ARG A 69 -25.84 -10.63 -50.62
N SER A 70 -25.90 -9.35 -50.99
CA SER A 70 -26.59 -8.91 -52.22
C SER A 70 -25.90 -9.37 -53.51
N PHE A 71 -24.62 -9.77 -53.45
CA PHE A 71 -23.87 -10.25 -54.61
C PHE A 71 -24.06 -11.75 -54.89
N LEU A 72 -24.74 -12.50 -54.00
CA LEU A 72 -24.93 -13.94 -54.20
C LEU A 72 -25.69 -14.31 -55.49
N PRO A 73 -26.72 -13.56 -55.93
CA PRO A 73 -27.38 -13.82 -57.21
C PRO A 73 -26.43 -13.68 -58.41
N GLU A 74 -25.61 -12.63 -58.43
CA GLU A 74 -24.63 -12.38 -59.50
C GLU A 74 -23.55 -13.46 -59.57
N ILE A 75 -23.09 -13.96 -58.41
CA ILE A 75 -22.16 -15.12 -58.36
C ILE A 75 -22.81 -16.37 -58.95
N GLY A 76 -24.08 -16.62 -58.64
CA GLY A 76 -24.82 -17.75 -59.17
C GLY A 76 -24.97 -17.69 -60.69
N GLU A 77 -25.29 -16.51 -61.22
CA GLU A 77 -25.41 -16.27 -62.66
C GLU A 77 -24.06 -16.44 -63.38
N ALA A 78 -22.99 -15.86 -62.84
CA ALA A 78 -21.65 -15.99 -63.41
C ALA A 78 -21.14 -17.45 -63.42
N ALA A 79 -21.37 -18.19 -62.34
CA ALA A 79 -21.00 -19.61 -62.26
C ALA A 79 -21.80 -20.47 -63.26
N GLN A 80 -23.06 -20.09 -63.52
CA GLN A 80 -23.91 -20.79 -64.48
C GLN A 80 -23.51 -20.47 -65.92
N GLU A 81 -23.13 -19.23 -66.23
CA GLU A 81 -22.61 -18.84 -67.55
C GLU A 81 -21.29 -19.55 -67.88
N GLU A 82 -20.39 -19.70 -66.90
CA GLU A 82 -19.12 -20.44 -67.07
C GLU A 82 -19.35 -21.93 -67.29
N GLY A 83 -20.33 -22.54 -66.60
CA GLY A 83 -20.69 -23.95 -66.81
C GLY A 83 -21.41 -24.23 -68.14
N LEU A 84 -21.82 -23.19 -68.87
CA LEU A 84 -22.48 -23.26 -70.17
C LEU A 84 -21.53 -22.92 -71.34
N ARG A 85 -20.27 -22.59 -71.06
CA ARG A 85 -19.19 -22.42 -72.04
C ARG A 85 -18.37 -23.71 -72.20
#